data_AF-A0A936ISB4-F1
#
_entry.id   AF-A0A936ISB4-F1
#
_cell.length_a   1.000
_cell.length_b   1.000
_cell.length_c   1.000
_cell.angle_alpha   90.00
_cell.angle_beta   90.00
_cell.angle_gamma   90.00
#
_symmetry.space_group_name_H-M   'P 1'
#
loop_
_entity.id
_entity.type
_entity.pdbx_description
1 polymer ?
#
loop_
_entity_poly.entity_id
_entity_poly.type
_entity_poly.pdbx_seq_one_letter_code
_entity_poly.pdbx_strand_id
1 'polypeptide(L)'
;MAEPKLSVILATDTYATIRPVTDRLRKQTARREIEVVLIAPTAADVEPILAHQAEFACVRIVVSPVGDLAVARAAGIRAASAPAVFVGETHSYPHPEFAEKLLRALDSGYAAVAPGFGNGNPNGVLSWAGFLSDYGRWVHTLPAGEIPEVPLYNAVYRREILLELGERLVPALSHGDELPRHMRARGLRCYFEPAARLDHVNIARGGDWIRERFVSGLLIASYRVRRWGLARRLLYVGGSVLIPFVLMARVVPGIRKTAGAMELPSGTLAAIVFGMFVKGSGELAGYAGGPTEKGERDMWKYEMHKLAYAGPGPS
;
A
#
# COMPACT_ATOMS: atom_id res chain seq x y z
N MET A 1 15.69 -9.81 -25.51
CA MET A 1 14.61 -9.29 -24.63
C MET A 1 15.05 -7.95 -24.10
N ALA A 2 14.17 -6.95 -24.03
CA ALA A 2 14.51 -5.65 -23.45
C ALA A 2 14.76 -5.81 -21.95
N GLU A 3 15.78 -5.15 -21.41
CA GLU A 3 16.07 -5.19 -19.98
C GLU A 3 14.96 -4.43 -19.21
N PRO A 4 14.28 -5.07 -18.24
CA PRO A 4 13.19 -4.42 -17.53
C PRO A 4 13.72 -3.30 -16.64
N LYS A 5 13.03 -2.16 -16.63
CA LYS A 5 13.35 -1.02 -15.76
C LYS A 5 12.54 -1.00 -14.48
N LEU A 6 11.33 -1.58 -14.50
CA LEU A 6 10.43 -1.67 -13.35
C LEU A 6 9.93 -3.10 -13.17
N SER A 7 10.12 -3.68 -11.99
CA SER A 7 9.45 -4.92 -11.58
C SER A 7 8.21 -4.58 -10.75
N VAL A 8 7.04 -5.01 -11.22
CA VAL A 8 5.77 -4.90 -10.49
C VAL A 8 5.54 -6.20 -9.72
N ILE A 9 5.53 -6.11 -8.39
CA ILE A 9 5.39 -7.25 -7.48
C ILE A 9 3.94 -7.39 -7.06
N LEU A 10 3.30 -8.50 -7.40
CA LEU A 10 1.91 -8.78 -7.06
C LEU A 10 1.77 -10.15 -6.41
N ALA A 11 1.56 -10.17 -5.10
CA ALA A 11 1.16 -11.37 -4.38
C ALA A 11 -0.34 -11.60 -4.55
N THR A 12 -0.73 -12.81 -4.92
CA THR A 12 -2.13 -13.16 -5.16
C THR A 12 -2.42 -14.64 -4.89
N ASP A 13 -3.68 -14.97 -4.64
CA ASP A 13 -4.16 -16.34 -4.55
C ASP A 13 -4.54 -16.93 -5.91
N THR A 14 -5.10 -16.13 -6.82
CA THR A 14 -5.51 -16.56 -8.16
C THR A 14 -5.37 -15.44 -9.19
N TYR A 15 -5.25 -15.80 -10.48
CA TYR A 15 -5.25 -14.83 -11.57
C TYR A 15 -6.52 -13.96 -11.59
N ALA A 16 -7.68 -14.54 -11.23
CA ALA A 16 -8.95 -13.83 -11.23
C ALA A 16 -8.94 -12.63 -10.26
N THR A 17 -8.28 -12.77 -9.11
CA THR A 17 -8.13 -11.72 -8.10
C THR A 17 -7.35 -10.51 -8.65
N ILE A 18 -6.30 -10.74 -9.45
CA ILE A 18 -5.45 -9.67 -10.01
C ILE A 18 -5.74 -9.29 -11.45
N ARG A 19 -6.70 -9.94 -12.12
CA ARG A 19 -7.09 -9.65 -13.50
C ARG A 19 -7.34 -8.14 -13.75
N PRO A 20 -8.08 -7.40 -12.90
CA PRO A 20 -8.28 -5.98 -13.11
C PRO A 20 -6.97 -5.15 -13.04
N VAL A 21 -6.03 -5.57 -12.20
CA VAL A 21 -4.71 -4.94 -12.08
C VAL A 21 -3.87 -5.24 -13.33
N THR A 22 -3.84 -6.49 -13.79
CA THR A 22 -3.09 -6.85 -15.00
C THR A 22 -3.64 -6.14 -16.24
N ASP A 23 -4.95 -5.95 -16.34
CA ASP A 23 -5.57 -5.18 -17.42
C ASP A 23 -5.13 -3.70 -17.41
N ARG A 24 -4.83 -3.13 -16.24
CA ARG A 24 -4.25 -1.78 -16.10
C ARG A 24 -2.77 -1.75 -16.45
N LEU A 25 -2.01 -2.79 -16.08
CA LEU A 25 -0.60 -2.93 -16.46
C LEU A 25 -0.42 -3.07 -17.97
N ARG A 26 -1.30 -3.81 -18.65
CA ARG A 26 -1.29 -3.96 -20.12
C ARG A 26 -1.52 -2.65 -20.88
N LYS A 27 -2.14 -1.65 -20.23
CA LYS A 27 -2.42 -0.32 -20.76
C LYS A 27 -1.31 0.70 -20.44
N GLN A 28 -0.22 0.29 -19.78
CA GLN A 28 0.89 1.20 -19.50
C GLN A 28 1.61 1.60 -20.79
N THR A 29 1.95 2.89 -20.92
CA THR A 29 2.76 3.42 -22.03
C THR A 29 4.15 2.76 -22.04
N ALA A 30 4.73 2.54 -20.87
CA ALA A 30 6.01 1.86 -20.66
C ALA A 30 5.89 0.34 -20.45
N ARG A 31 4.82 -0.33 -20.88
CA ARG A 31 4.59 -1.78 -20.60
C ARG A 31 5.75 -2.70 -21.04
N ARG A 32 6.47 -2.32 -22.10
CA ARG A 32 7.64 -3.06 -22.62
C ARG A 32 8.89 -2.93 -21.75
N GLU A 33 8.85 -2.09 -20.72
CA GLU A 33 9.92 -1.89 -19.74
C GLU A 33 9.54 -2.49 -18.37
N ILE A 34 8.35 -3.12 -18.27
CA ILE A 34 7.83 -3.70 -17.03
C ILE A 34 8.10 -5.20 -17.00
N GLU A 35 8.75 -5.67 -15.93
CA GLU A 35 8.69 -7.07 -15.49
C GLU A 35 7.48 -7.23 -14.57
N VAL A 36 6.62 -8.20 -14.83
CA VAL A 36 5.53 -8.57 -13.91
C VAL A 36 5.96 -9.78 -13.09
N VAL A 37 6.11 -9.62 -11.78
CA VAL A 37 6.46 -10.70 -10.85
C VAL A 37 5.23 -11.07 -10.04
N LEU A 38 4.61 -12.20 -10.37
CA LEU A 38 3.48 -12.75 -9.63
C LEU A 38 3.96 -13.74 -8.58
N ILE A 39 3.42 -13.63 -7.36
CA ILE A 39 3.70 -14.54 -6.26
C ILE A 39 2.41 -15.24 -5.87
N ALA A 40 2.40 -16.57 -5.96
CA ALA A 40 1.21 -17.38 -5.73
C ALA A 40 1.55 -18.72 -5.05
N PRO A 41 0.58 -19.37 -4.38
CA PRO A 41 0.77 -20.68 -3.75
C PRO A 41 1.20 -21.77 -4.74
N THR A 42 0.67 -21.73 -5.97
CA THR A 42 1.09 -22.58 -7.07
C THR A 42 1.23 -21.77 -8.36
N ALA A 43 2.03 -22.26 -9.32
CA ALA A 43 2.17 -21.59 -10.60
C ALA A 43 0.87 -21.63 -11.43
N ALA A 44 0.10 -22.73 -11.33
CA ALA A 44 -1.14 -22.93 -12.05
C ALA A 44 -2.22 -21.89 -11.69
N ASP A 45 -2.23 -21.41 -10.45
CA ASP A 45 -3.19 -20.40 -9.98
C ASP A 45 -3.10 -19.08 -10.75
N VAL A 46 -1.94 -18.79 -11.33
CA VAL A 46 -1.64 -17.52 -12.00
C VAL A 46 -1.15 -17.69 -13.44
N GLU A 47 -0.99 -18.92 -13.93
CA GLU A 47 -0.54 -19.24 -15.29
C GLU A 47 -1.25 -18.48 -16.42
N PRO A 48 -2.55 -18.11 -16.34
CA PRO A 48 -3.20 -17.32 -17.38
C PRO A 48 -2.53 -15.98 -17.72
N ILE A 49 -1.69 -15.41 -16.83
CA ILE A 49 -0.88 -14.23 -17.15
C ILE A 49 0.06 -14.46 -18.34
N LEU A 50 0.49 -15.71 -18.57
CA LEU A 50 1.47 -16.04 -19.61
C LEU A 50 0.90 -15.80 -21.02
N ALA A 51 -0.43 -15.76 -21.18
CA ALA A 51 -1.07 -15.32 -22.41
C ALA A 51 -0.70 -13.87 -22.80
N HIS A 52 -0.30 -13.05 -21.82
CA HIS A 52 0.10 -11.65 -22.00
C HIS A 52 1.61 -11.44 -21.91
N GLN A 53 2.44 -12.50 -21.84
CA GLN A 53 3.89 -12.37 -21.64
C GLN A 53 4.57 -11.49 -22.70
N ALA A 54 4.09 -11.58 -23.95
CA ALA A 54 4.62 -10.85 -25.08
C ALA A 54 4.24 -9.36 -25.06
N GLU A 55 3.39 -8.90 -24.14
CA GLU A 55 3.05 -7.48 -23.95
C GLU A 55 4.03 -6.75 -23.01
N PHE A 56 4.76 -7.50 -22.17
CA PHE A 56 5.66 -7.00 -21.13
C PHE A 56 7.14 -7.16 -21.51
N ALA A 57 8.07 -6.65 -20.69
CA ALA A 57 9.49 -6.96 -20.81
C ALA A 57 9.73 -8.45 -20.50
N CYS A 58 9.14 -8.91 -19.41
CA CYS A 58 9.03 -10.33 -19.05
C CYS A 58 7.93 -10.54 -18.00
N VAL A 59 7.54 -11.80 -17.83
CA VAL A 59 6.63 -12.23 -16.76
C VAL A 59 7.31 -13.34 -15.99
N ARG A 60 7.28 -13.24 -14.66
CA ARG A 60 7.87 -14.21 -13.73
C ARG A 60 6.82 -14.65 -12.73
N ILE A 61 6.74 -15.96 -12.52
CA ILE A 61 5.92 -16.56 -11.47
C ILE A 61 6.86 -17.10 -10.39
N VAL A 62 6.60 -16.72 -9.15
CA VAL A 62 7.33 -17.17 -7.95
C VAL A 62 6.36 -17.95 -7.08
N VAL A 63 6.67 -19.22 -6.84
CA VAL A 63 5.86 -20.07 -5.97
C VAL A 63 6.25 -19.80 -4.51
N SER A 64 5.29 -19.31 -3.71
CA SER A 64 5.49 -18.99 -2.30
C SER A 64 4.15 -18.92 -1.56
N PRO A 65 4.09 -19.26 -0.26
CA PRO A 65 2.89 -19.05 0.54
C PRO A 65 2.45 -17.58 0.52
N VAL A 66 1.17 -17.33 0.29
CA VAL A 66 0.58 -15.97 0.30
C VAL A 66 -0.26 -15.68 1.53
N GLY A 67 -0.29 -16.60 2.51
CA GLY A 67 -0.96 -16.37 3.80
C GLY A 67 -0.31 -15.25 4.62
N ASP A 68 0.99 -15.04 4.44
CA ASP A 68 1.73 -13.85 4.89
C ASP A 68 2.19 -13.05 3.66
N LEU A 69 1.55 -11.91 3.43
CA LEU A 69 1.84 -11.07 2.28
C LEU A 69 3.24 -10.43 2.36
N ALA A 70 3.81 -10.25 3.55
CA ALA A 70 5.17 -9.72 3.68
C ALA A 70 6.20 -10.74 3.19
N VAL A 71 6.01 -12.03 3.52
CA VAL A 71 6.83 -13.14 3.00
C VAL A 71 6.70 -13.24 1.48
N ALA A 72 5.47 -13.21 0.95
CA ALA A 72 5.23 -13.28 -0.48
C ALA A 72 5.87 -12.10 -1.24
N ARG A 73 5.67 -10.86 -0.76
CA ARG A 73 6.27 -9.66 -1.36
C ARG A 73 7.80 -9.70 -1.31
N ALA A 74 8.40 -10.15 -0.20
CA ALA A 74 9.86 -10.30 -0.08
C ALA A 74 10.41 -11.31 -1.09
N ALA A 75 9.74 -12.45 -1.28
CA ALA A 75 10.12 -13.44 -2.28
C ALA A 75 10.09 -12.83 -3.71
N GLY A 76 9.04 -12.06 -4.01
CA GLY A 76 8.93 -11.32 -5.27
C GLY A 76 10.05 -10.31 -5.49
N ILE A 77 10.35 -9.48 -4.49
CA ILE A 77 11.44 -8.48 -4.54
C ILE A 77 12.81 -9.13 -4.78
N ARG A 78 13.07 -10.28 -4.14
CA ARG A 78 14.32 -11.03 -4.33
C ARG A 78 14.43 -11.59 -5.75
N ALA A 79 13.32 -12.08 -6.30
CA ALA A 79 13.25 -12.67 -7.63
C ALA A 79 13.18 -11.64 -8.77
N ALA A 80 12.80 -10.39 -8.48
CA ALA A 80 12.78 -9.28 -9.42
C ALA A 80 14.16 -9.08 -10.06
N SER A 81 14.18 -8.64 -11.31
CA SER A 81 15.41 -8.38 -12.07
C SER A 81 15.64 -6.90 -12.35
N ALA A 82 14.58 -6.08 -12.39
CA ALA A 82 14.69 -4.67 -12.69
C ALA A 82 15.33 -3.86 -11.54
N PRO A 83 15.98 -2.71 -11.85
CA PRO A 83 16.56 -1.84 -10.82
C PRO A 83 15.52 -1.11 -9.97
N ALA A 84 14.28 -0.95 -10.45
CA ALA A 84 13.18 -0.37 -9.67
C ALA A 84 12.12 -1.44 -9.36
N VAL A 85 11.55 -1.39 -8.16
CA VAL A 85 10.52 -2.32 -7.71
C VAL A 85 9.29 -1.57 -7.20
N PHE A 86 8.15 -1.82 -7.81
CA PHE A 86 6.84 -1.37 -7.32
C PHE A 86 6.16 -2.49 -6.55
N VAL A 87 5.87 -2.25 -5.27
CA VAL A 87 5.17 -3.22 -4.41
C VAL A 87 3.66 -2.98 -4.53
N GLY A 88 2.99 -3.76 -5.37
CA GLY A 88 1.59 -3.58 -5.67
C GLY A 88 0.63 -4.35 -4.76
N GLU A 89 -0.65 -4.08 -4.98
CA GLU A 89 -1.81 -4.69 -4.31
C GLU A 89 -2.81 -5.17 -5.35
N THR A 90 -3.70 -6.08 -4.96
CA THR A 90 -4.69 -6.71 -5.86
C THR A 90 -5.81 -5.77 -6.30
N HIS A 91 -5.84 -4.56 -5.76
CA HIS A 91 -6.97 -3.64 -5.84
C HIS A 91 -6.53 -2.17 -6.03
N SER A 92 -5.35 -2.00 -6.64
CA SER A 92 -4.77 -0.71 -7.02
C SER A 92 -4.58 -0.63 -8.53
N TYR A 93 -5.07 0.44 -9.16
CA TYR A 93 -5.24 0.54 -10.60
C TYR A 93 -4.41 1.68 -11.20
N PRO A 94 -3.22 1.39 -11.75
CA PRO A 94 -2.36 2.42 -12.32
C PRO A 94 -2.97 3.00 -13.60
N HIS A 95 -2.83 4.32 -13.77
CA HIS A 95 -3.21 5.03 -15.00
C HIS A 95 -2.16 4.79 -16.10
N PRO A 96 -2.48 4.97 -17.39
CA PRO A 96 -1.59 4.58 -18.50
C PRO A 96 -0.14 5.08 -18.42
N GLU A 97 0.10 6.31 -17.95
CA GLU A 97 1.45 6.89 -17.85
C GLU A 97 2.15 6.64 -16.50
N PHE A 98 1.55 5.83 -15.63
CA PHE A 98 2.01 5.65 -14.24
C PHE A 98 3.47 5.17 -14.16
N ALA A 99 3.81 4.10 -14.86
CA ALA A 99 5.15 3.51 -14.79
C ALA A 99 6.23 4.46 -15.35
N GLU A 100 5.94 5.10 -16.48
CA GLU A 100 6.85 6.06 -17.13
C GLU A 100 7.18 7.24 -16.22
N LYS A 101 6.18 7.80 -15.54
CA LYS A 101 6.36 8.94 -14.63
C LYS A 101 7.13 8.56 -13.36
N LEU A 102 6.87 7.38 -12.80
CA LEU A 102 7.64 6.88 -11.66
C LEU A 102 9.11 6.64 -12.00
N LEU A 103 9.40 6.06 -13.17
CA LEU A 103 10.77 5.83 -13.63
C LEU A 103 11.52 7.15 -13.83
N ARG A 104 10.90 8.13 -14.49
CA ARG A 104 11.48 9.48 -14.65
C ARG A 104 11.79 10.16 -13.31
N ALA A 105 10.91 10.01 -12.33
CA ALA A 105 11.14 10.55 -10.99
C ALA A 105 12.32 9.84 -10.29
N LEU A 106 12.46 8.52 -10.44
CA LEU A 106 13.59 7.76 -9.89
C LEU A 106 14.92 8.13 -10.51
N ASP A 107 14.96 8.42 -11.82
CA ASP A 107 16.18 8.86 -12.54
C ASP A 107 16.77 10.15 -11.95
N SER A 108 15.98 10.93 -11.22
CA SER A 108 16.44 12.14 -10.49
C SER A 108 17.18 11.82 -9.17
N GLY A 109 17.52 10.54 -8.92
CA GLY A 109 18.37 10.12 -7.80
C GLY A 109 17.65 9.83 -6.47
N TYR A 110 16.31 9.78 -6.47
CA TYR A 110 15.55 9.43 -5.27
C TYR A 110 15.59 7.93 -4.98
N ALA A 111 15.51 7.59 -3.69
CA ALA A 111 15.49 6.20 -3.22
C ALA A 111 14.13 5.53 -3.41
N ALA A 112 13.05 6.31 -3.30
CA ALA A 112 11.69 5.86 -3.47
C ALA A 112 10.81 6.99 -3.99
N VAL A 113 9.74 6.61 -4.70
CA VAL A 113 8.76 7.55 -5.23
C VAL A 113 7.35 7.08 -4.88
N ALA A 114 6.56 7.97 -4.28
CA ALA A 114 5.13 7.77 -4.08
C ALA A 114 4.34 8.32 -5.28
N PRO A 115 3.39 7.55 -5.82
CA PRO A 115 2.47 8.05 -6.85
C PRO A 115 1.38 8.94 -6.27
N GLY A 116 0.67 9.65 -7.15
CA GLY A 116 -0.55 10.38 -6.83
C GLY A 116 -1.75 9.45 -6.71
N PHE A 117 -2.34 9.37 -5.53
CA PHE A 117 -3.47 8.48 -5.26
C PHE A 117 -4.82 9.11 -5.62
N GLY A 118 -5.71 8.29 -6.18
CA GLY A 118 -7.14 8.56 -6.38
C GLY A 118 -8.02 7.52 -5.69
N ASN A 119 -9.29 7.87 -5.45
CA ASN A 119 -10.26 6.93 -4.89
C ASN A 119 -10.81 6.03 -5.99
N GLY A 120 -10.51 4.73 -5.94
CA GLY A 120 -10.92 3.73 -6.94
C GLY A 120 -12.38 3.28 -6.86
N ASN A 121 -13.10 3.64 -5.80
CA ASN A 121 -14.54 3.39 -5.64
C ASN A 121 -15.20 4.60 -4.95
N PRO A 122 -15.31 5.77 -5.62
CA PRO A 122 -15.64 7.05 -5.00
C PRO A 122 -17.11 7.19 -4.55
N ASN A 123 -17.87 6.10 -4.53
CA ASN A 123 -19.28 6.09 -4.17
C ASN A 123 -19.43 5.92 -2.65
N GLY A 124 -19.84 7.00 -1.99
CA GLY A 124 -20.27 6.99 -0.60
C GLY A 124 -19.22 7.40 0.43
N VAL A 125 -19.72 7.69 1.62
CA VAL A 125 -18.99 8.30 2.74
C VAL A 125 -17.82 7.44 3.22
N LEU A 126 -18.03 6.14 3.41
CA LEU A 126 -17.02 5.25 4.01
C LEU A 126 -15.81 5.02 3.09
N SER A 127 -16.04 4.97 1.77
CA SER A 127 -14.95 4.88 0.80
C SER A 127 -14.05 6.11 0.87
N TRP A 128 -14.64 7.32 0.78
CA TRP A 128 -13.90 8.57 0.90
C TRP A 128 -13.19 8.71 2.24
N ALA A 129 -13.86 8.33 3.34
CA ALA A 129 -13.28 8.37 4.66
C ALA A 129 -12.07 7.43 4.78
N GLY A 130 -12.15 6.22 4.22
CA GLY A 130 -11.02 5.30 4.19
C GLY A 130 -9.87 5.82 3.33
N PHE A 131 -10.18 6.21 2.10
CA PHE A 131 -9.21 6.76 1.15
C PHE A 131 -8.41 7.93 1.74
N LEU A 132 -9.10 8.94 2.28
CA LEU A 132 -8.44 10.13 2.83
C LEU A 132 -7.69 9.84 4.14
N SER A 133 -8.12 8.84 4.91
CA SER A 133 -7.41 8.41 6.12
C SER A 133 -6.08 7.72 5.81
N ASP A 134 -6.03 6.92 4.74
CA ASP A 134 -4.86 6.09 4.42
C ASP A 134 -3.93 6.76 3.41
N TYR A 135 -4.49 7.41 2.38
CA TYR A 135 -3.75 8.01 1.27
C TYR A 135 -3.88 9.53 1.17
N GLY A 136 -4.57 10.19 2.12
CA GLY A 136 -4.74 11.65 2.14
C GLY A 136 -3.44 12.44 1.95
N ARG A 137 -2.33 11.93 2.47
CA ARG A 137 -1.00 12.55 2.35
C ARG A 137 -0.39 12.53 0.95
N TRP A 138 -0.92 11.70 0.07
CA TRP A 138 -0.40 11.46 -1.27
C TRP A 138 -1.50 11.55 -2.33
N VAL A 139 -2.58 12.30 -2.06
CA VAL A 139 -3.63 12.51 -3.07
C VAL A 139 -3.06 13.21 -4.30
N HIS A 140 -3.45 12.76 -5.49
CA HIS A 140 -2.93 13.25 -6.78
C HIS A 140 -3.11 14.75 -7.04
N THR A 141 -3.88 15.46 -6.21
CA THR A 141 -4.08 16.91 -6.30
C THR A 141 -3.05 17.71 -5.50
N LEU A 142 -2.23 17.06 -4.66
CA LEU A 142 -1.12 17.71 -3.95
C LEU A 142 0.04 18.01 -4.91
N PRO A 143 0.86 19.04 -4.63
CA PRO A 143 2.01 19.37 -5.48
C PRO A 143 3.09 18.30 -5.40
N ALA A 144 3.82 18.11 -6.50
CA ALA A 144 5.00 17.25 -6.54
C ALA A 144 6.11 17.80 -5.63
N GLY A 145 6.96 16.93 -5.10
CA GLY A 145 8.07 17.37 -4.25
C GLY A 145 8.70 16.28 -3.41
N GLU A 146 9.79 16.65 -2.74
CA GLU A 146 10.44 15.79 -1.76
C GLU A 146 9.54 15.63 -0.52
N ILE A 147 9.40 14.39 -0.06
CA ILE A 147 8.54 14.01 1.06
C ILE A 147 9.33 13.20 2.08
N PRO A 148 8.95 13.22 3.37
CA PRO A 148 9.71 12.53 4.41
C PRO A 148 9.57 11.00 4.35
N GLU A 149 8.48 10.49 3.77
CA GLU A 149 8.21 9.06 3.65
C GLU A 149 7.16 8.79 2.56
N VAL A 150 7.31 7.65 1.88
CA VAL A 150 6.35 7.06 0.94
C VAL A 150 5.47 6.02 1.66
N PRO A 151 4.29 5.65 1.13
CA PRO A 151 3.56 4.50 1.67
C PRO A 151 4.38 3.21 1.45
N LEU A 152 4.25 2.23 2.37
CA LEU A 152 5.00 0.97 2.32
C LEU A 152 4.67 0.14 1.07
N TYR A 153 3.39 0.11 0.71
CA TYR A 153 2.88 -0.50 -0.51
C TYR A 153 2.39 0.59 -1.45
N ASN A 154 2.19 0.24 -2.71
CA ASN A 154 1.84 1.17 -3.76
C ASN A 154 2.85 2.32 -3.94
N ALA A 155 4.12 2.07 -3.66
CA ALA A 155 5.24 2.95 -3.96
C ALA A 155 6.30 2.18 -4.74
N VAL A 156 7.14 2.93 -5.47
CA VAL A 156 8.32 2.36 -6.13
C VAL A 156 9.56 2.65 -5.30
N TYR A 157 10.43 1.66 -5.22
CA TYR A 157 11.71 1.72 -4.52
C TYR A 157 12.82 1.33 -5.48
N ARG A 158 14.02 1.87 -5.27
CA ARG A 158 15.22 1.26 -5.84
C ARG A 158 15.41 -0.14 -5.24
N ARG A 159 15.62 -1.14 -6.08
CA ARG A 159 15.66 -2.55 -5.68
C ARG A 159 16.77 -2.81 -4.66
N GLU A 160 17.94 -2.23 -4.88
CA GLU A 160 19.11 -2.38 -4.02
C GLU A 160 18.83 -1.98 -2.57
N ILE A 161 18.04 -0.92 -2.35
CA ILE A 161 17.68 -0.42 -1.01
C ILE A 161 16.84 -1.46 -0.26
N LEU A 162 15.94 -2.16 -0.97
CA LEU A 162 15.16 -3.24 -0.37
C LEU A 162 16.04 -4.47 -0.11
N LEU A 163 16.96 -4.81 -1.02
CA LEU A 163 17.84 -5.96 -0.86
C LEU A 163 18.87 -5.80 0.26
N GLU A 164 19.33 -4.58 0.54
CA GLU A 164 20.22 -4.26 1.66
C GLU A 164 19.64 -4.65 3.03
N LEU A 165 18.33 -4.82 3.14
CA LEU A 165 17.70 -5.28 4.39
C LEU A 165 18.01 -6.75 4.69
N GLY A 166 18.35 -7.57 3.68
CA GLY A 166 18.65 -8.99 3.84
C GLY A 166 17.50 -9.76 4.50
N GLU A 167 17.77 -10.39 5.65
CA GLU A 167 16.77 -11.09 6.46
C GLU A 167 15.71 -10.15 7.05
N ARG A 168 16.03 -8.86 7.20
CA ARG A 168 15.09 -7.86 7.70
C ARG A 168 14.06 -7.42 6.64
N LEU A 169 14.15 -7.89 5.39
CA LEU A 169 13.22 -7.50 4.35
C LEU A 169 11.77 -7.89 4.68
N VAL A 170 11.55 -9.11 5.18
CA VAL A 170 10.20 -9.57 5.57
C VAL A 170 9.58 -8.69 6.67
N PRO A 171 10.22 -8.48 7.83
CA PRO A 171 9.66 -7.59 8.85
C PRO A 171 9.57 -6.12 8.40
N ALA A 172 10.42 -5.68 7.46
CA ALA A 172 10.33 -4.35 6.84
C ALA A 172 9.11 -4.16 5.95
N LEU A 173 8.61 -5.24 5.34
CA LEU A 173 7.39 -5.29 4.52
C LEU A 173 6.14 -5.67 5.32
N SER A 174 6.23 -5.71 6.65
CA SER A 174 5.07 -5.90 7.53
C SER A 174 4.48 -4.55 7.96
N HIS A 175 3.44 -4.56 8.80
CA HIS A 175 2.77 -3.34 9.33
C HIS A 175 3.64 -2.50 10.29
N GLY A 176 4.93 -2.79 10.42
CA GLY A 176 5.87 -2.10 11.28
C GLY A 176 6.43 -0.81 10.65
N ASP A 177 7.44 -0.26 11.32
CA ASP A 177 8.14 0.98 10.94
C ASP A 177 9.61 0.71 10.56
N GLU A 178 9.95 -0.52 10.18
CA GLU A 178 11.34 -0.91 9.90
C GLU A 178 11.89 -0.30 8.61
N LEU A 179 11.16 -0.39 7.48
CA LEU A 179 11.61 0.24 6.23
C LEU A 179 11.75 1.77 6.37
N PRO A 180 10.76 2.52 6.90
CA PRO A 180 10.91 3.96 7.13
C PRO A 180 12.06 4.32 8.09
N ARG A 181 12.36 3.46 9.07
CA ARG A 181 13.52 3.66 9.97
C ARG A 181 14.84 3.43 9.23
N HIS A 182 14.94 2.36 8.44
CA HIS A 182 16.11 2.07 7.62
C HIS A 182 16.42 3.22 6.65
N MET A 183 15.39 3.72 5.94
CA MET A 183 15.54 4.82 5.01
C MET A 183 16.00 6.11 5.69
N ARG A 184 15.41 6.47 6.84
CA ARG A 184 15.82 7.66 7.61
C ARG A 184 17.24 7.53 8.16
N ALA A 185 17.62 6.37 8.68
CA ALA A 185 18.96 6.14 9.22
C ALA A 185 20.06 6.26 8.15
N ARG A 186 19.71 6.00 6.88
CA ARG A 186 20.60 6.13 5.72
C ARG A 186 20.49 7.49 5.01
N GLY A 187 19.66 8.41 5.49
CA GLY A 187 19.44 9.71 4.86
C GLY A 187 18.85 9.62 3.45
N LEU A 188 18.11 8.54 3.16
CA LEU A 188 17.57 8.29 1.82
C LEU A 188 16.38 9.22 1.51
N ARG A 189 16.43 9.84 0.34
CA ARG A 189 15.47 10.85 -0.11
C ARG A 189 14.28 10.22 -0.84
N CYS A 190 13.07 10.69 -0.53
CA CYS A 190 11.83 10.21 -1.15
C CYS A 190 11.17 11.34 -1.95
N TYR A 191 10.52 10.99 -3.06
CA TYR A 191 9.79 11.95 -3.88
C TYR A 191 8.32 11.59 -4.02
N PHE A 192 7.48 12.59 -4.22
CA PHE A 192 6.07 12.44 -4.54
C PHE A 192 5.83 12.92 -5.97
N GLU A 193 5.36 12.01 -6.83
CA GLU A 193 5.03 12.27 -8.23
C GLU A 193 3.51 12.14 -8.44
N PRO A 194 2.73 13.23 -8.24
CA PRO A 194 1.28 13.21 -8.31
C PRO A 194 0.74 12.89 -9.71
N ALA A 195 1.53 13.12 -10.77
CA ALA A 195 1.09 12.83 -12.14
C ALA A 195 1.19 11.34 -12.48
N ALA A 196 1.98 10.55 -11.72
CA ALA A 196 1.94 9.09 -11.75
C ALA A 196 0.69 8.62 -10.99
N ARG A 197 -0.47 8.58 -11.67
CA ARG A 197 -1.76 8.34 -11.00
C ARG A 197 -2.03 6.86 -10.72
N LEU A 198 -2.53 6.59 -9.52
CA LEU A 198 -2.92 5.27 -9.05
C LEU A 198 -4.24 5.35 -8.28
N ASP A 199 -5.27 4.65 -8.74
CA ASP A 199 -6.54 4.59 -8.01
C ASP A 199 -6.54 3.40 -7.06
N HIS A 200 -6.85 3.62 -5.78
CA HIS A 200 -6.89 2.57 -4.76
C HIS A 200 -8.34 2.31 -4.32
N VAL A 201 -8.80 1.06 -4.38
CA VAL A 201 -10.13 0.67 -3.90
C VAL A 201 -10.14 0.56 -2.39
N ASN A 202 -11.17 1.09 -1.75
CA ASN A 202 -11.31 1.15 -0.31
C ASN A 202 -12.45 0.25 0.15
N ILE A 203 -12.34 -0.29 1.37
CA ILE A 203 -13.50 -0.92 2.00
C ILE A 203 -14.57 0.16 2.19
N ALA A 204 -15.82 -0.16 1.87
CA ALA A 204 -16.96 0.72 2.11
C ALA A 204 -18.17 0.00 2.72
N ARG A 205 -18.05 -1.31 2.99
CA ARG A 205 -19.06 -2.09 3.72
C ARG A 205 -18.96 -1.79 5.22
N GLY A 206 -20.04 -1.31 5.83
CA GLY A 206 -20.08 -0.74 7.19
C GLY A 206 -19.26 -1.48 8.26
N GLY A 207 -19.70 -2.67 8.68
CA GLY A 207 -19.02 -3.42 9.75
C GLY A 207 -17.58 -3.80 9.42
N ASP A 208 -17.31 -4.15 8.17
CA ASP A 208 -15.96 -4.47 7.69
C ASP A 208 -15.04 -3.25 7.71
N TRP A 209 -15.56 -2.06 7.41
CA TRP A 209 -14.82 -0.80 7.49
C TRP A 209 -14.38 -0.52 8.93
N ILE A 210 -15.28 -0.65 9.90
CA ILE A 210 -14.93 -0.45 11.33
C ILE A 210 -13.87 -1.47 11.75
N ARG A 211 -14.07 -2.73 11.36
CA ARG A 211 -13.17 -3.83 11.71
C ARG A 211 -11.78 -3.64 11.12
N GLU A 212 -11.68 -3.27 9.85
CA GLU A 212 -10.40 -3.02 9.21
C GLU A 212 -9.69 -1.83 9.87
N ARG A 213 -10.39 -0.73 10.20
CA ARG A 213 -9.77 0.42 10.89
C ARG A 213 -9.15 0.02 12.21
N PHE A 214 -9.88 -0.78 13.00
CA PHE A 214 -9.41 -1.30 14.27
C PHE A 214 -8.21 -2.25 14.08
N VAL A 215 -8.32 -3.23 13.18
CA VAL A 215 -7.28 -4.23 12.93
C VAL A 215 -6.01 -3.58 12.38
N SER A 216 -6.13 -2.57 11.50
CA SER A 216 -5.00 -1.78 11.00
C SER A 216 -4.21 -1.14 12.14
N GLY A 217 -4.90 -0.47 13.08
CA GLY A 217 -4.28 0.07 14.28
C GLY A 217 -3.63 -1.00 15.16
N LEU A 218 -4.35 -2.09 15.42
CA LEU A 218 -3.87 -3.23 16.21
C LEU A 218 -2.56 -3.79 15.66
N LEU A 219 -2.49 -4.06 14.36
CA LEU A 219 -1.31 -4.63 13.73
C LEU A 219 -0.15 -3.64 13.73
N ILE A 220 -0.37 -2.37 13.37
CA ILE A 220 0.68 -1.34 13.39
C ILE A 220 1.33 -1.24 14.77
N ALA A 221 0.53 -1.11 15.83
CA ALA A 221 1.06 -0.99 17.19
C ALA A 221 1.75 -2.29 17.64
N SER A 222 1.16 -3.45 17.34
CA SER A 222 1.72 -4.76 17.72
C SER A 222 3.08 -5.02 17.08
N TYR A 223 3.27 -4.64 15.83
CA TYR A 223 4.57 -4.77 15.15
C TYR A 223 5.61 -3.79 15.70
N ARG A 224 5.21 -2.55 16.06
CA ARG A 224 6.13 -1.56 16.68
C ARG A 224 6.67 -2.04 18.02
N VAL A 225 5.82 -2.62 18.88
CA VAL A 225 6.23 -3.02 20.25
C VAL A 225 7.15 -4.23 20.31
N ARG A 226 7.27 -5.03 19.24
CA ARG A 226 8.18 -6.20 19.19
C ARG A 226 9.63 -5.87 19.54
N ARG A 227 10.05 -4.60 19.38
CA ARG A 227 11.41 -4.12 19.67
C ARG A 227 11.49 -3.20 20.89
N TRP A 228 10.39 -2.97 21.59
CA TRP A 228 10.32 -1.95 22.64
C TRP A 228 10.44 -2.58 24.02
N GLY A 229 11.17 -1.91 24.92
CA GLY A 229 11.10 -2.21 26.34
C GLY A 229 9.75 -1.80 26.95
N LEU A 230 9.45 -2.34 28.14
CA LEU A 230 8.18 -2.15 28.83
C LEU A 230 7.86 -0.67 29.10
N ALA A 231 8.84 0.14 29.49
CA ALA A 231 8.63 1.56 29.79
C ALA A 231 8.08 2.34 28.58
N ARG A 232 8.68 2.14 27.40
CA ARG A 232 8.21 2.78 26.16
C ARG A 232 6.82 2.29 25.77
N ARG A 233 6.53 1.00 25.97
CA ARG A 233 5.21 0.42 25.71
C ARG A 233 4.14 1.06 26.61
N LEU A 234 4.40 1.18 27.92
CA LEU A 234 3.48 1.82 28.87
C LEU A 234 3.25 3.31 28.55
N LEU A 235 4.30 4.03 28.12
CA LEU A 235 4.17 5.41 27.66
C LEU A 235 3.19 5.54 26.49
N TYR A 236 3.27 4.64 25.50
CA TYR A 236 2.37 4.67 24.34
C TYR A 236 0.95 4.20 24.67
N VAL A 237 0.78 3.30 25.64
CA VAL A 237 -0.54 2.95 26.20
C VAL A 237 -1.16 4.19 26.85
N GLY A 238 -0.44 4.88 27.74
CA GLY A 238 -0.96 6.10 28.39
C GLY A 238 -1.20 7.26 27.42
N GLY A 239 -0.35 7.40 26.40
CA GLY A 239 -0.46 8.42 25.37
C GLY A 239 -1.44 8.09 24.24
N SER A 240 -2.08 6.92 24.23
CA SER A 240 -2.88 6.46 23.09
C SER A 240 -4.09 7.34 22.81
N VAL A 241 -4.60 8.05 23.82
CA VAL A 241 -5.69 9.02 23.72
C VAL A 241 -5.37 10.13 22.72
N LEU A 242 -4.08 10.44 22.52
CA LEU A 242 -3.63 11.46 21.56
C LEU A 242 -3.47 10.94 20.12
N ILE A 243 -3.47 9.62 19.90
CA ILE A 243 -3.24 9.01 18.58
C ILE A 243 -4.22 9.52 17.52
N PRO A 244 -5.54 9.57 17.75
CA PRO A 244 -6.48 10.04 16.73
C PRO A 244 -6.19 11.46 16.25
N PHE A 245 -5.74 12.34 17.15
CA PHE A 245 -5.40 13.73 16.83
C PHE A 245 -4.12 13.82 15.99
N VAL A 246 -3.10 13.02 16.34
CA VAL A 246 -1.85 12.94 15.56
C VAL A 246 -2.12 12.39 14.16
N LEU A 247 -2.93 11.34 14.04
CA LEU A 247 -3.30 10.76 12.75
C LEU A 247 -4.11 11.74 11.91
N MET A 248 -5.06 12.46 12.52
CA MET A 248 -5.84 13.50 11.84
C MET A 248 -4.94 14.62 11.29
N ALA A 249 -4.04 15.16 12.11
CA ALA A 249 -3.15 16.25 11.71
C ALA A 249 -2.32 15.91 10.45
N ARG A 250 -1.95 14.63 10.28
CA ARG A 250 -1.20 14.14 9.12
C ARG A 250 -2.00 14.17 7.81
N VAL A 251 -3.32 14.00 7.86
CA VAL A 251 -4.16 13.87 6.66
C VAL A 251 -4.94 15.15 6.33
N VAL A 252 -5.02 16.11 7.25
CA VAL A 252 -5.71 17.41 7.05
C VAL A 252 -5.32 18.13 5.75
N PRO A 253 -4.04 18.24 5.36
CA PRO A 253 -3.68 18.90 4.10
C PRO A 253 -4.33 18.24 2.88
N GLY A 254 -4.31 16.90 2.84
CA GLY A 254 -4.95 16.10 1.80
C GLY A 254 -6.46 16.25 1.75
N ILE A 255 -7.10 16.22 2.92
CA ILE A 255 -8.54 16.43 3.07
C ILE A 255 -8.92 17.82 2.54
N ARG A 256 -8.22 18.87 2.96
CA ARG A 256 -8.49 20.25 2.51
C ARG A 256 -8.30 20.40 1.01
N LYS A 257 -7.21 19.85 0.46
CA LYS A 257 -6.92 19.92 -0.97
C LYS A 257 -7.98 19.20 -1.80
N THR A 258 -8.42 18.03 -1.34
CA THR A 258 -9.47 17.25 -2.02
C THR A 258 -10.81 17.96 -1.94
N ALA A 259 -11.23 18.42 -0.76
CA ALA A 259 -12.50 19.14 -0.58
C ALA A 259 -12.55 20.48 -1.34
N GLY A 260 -11.41 21.11 -1.63
CA GLY A 260 -11.33 22.29 -2.49
C GLY A 260 -11.32 22.00 -3.98
N ALA A 261 -11.05 20.76 -4.40
CA ALA A 261 -10.99 20.34 -5.80
C ALA A 261 -12.28 19.64 -6.26
N MET A 262 -13.05 19.06 -5.33
CA MET A 262 -14.29 18.36 -5.62
C MET A 262 -15.22 18.31 -4.40
N GLU A 263 -16.51 18.09 -4.66
CA GLU A 263 -17.49 17.87 -3.60
C GLU A 263 -17.32 16.48 -2.99
N LEU A 264 -17.22 16.44 -1.65
CA LEU A 264 -17.19 15.20 -0.89
C LEU A 264 -18.59 14.85 -0.38
N PRO A 265 -18.95 13.56 -0.27
CA PRO A 265 -20.21 13.17 0.33
C PRO A 265 -20.39 13.74 1.75
N SER A 266 -21.59 14.22 2.06
CA SER A 266 -21.93 14.71 3.40
C SER A 266 -21.65 13.63 4.46
N GLY A 267 -20.97 14.00 5.54
CA GLY A 267 -20.55 13.07 6.59
C GLY A 267 -19.16 12.46 6.41
N THR A 268 -18.45 12.71 5.31
CA THR A 268 -17.07 12.23 5.09
C THR A 268 -16.14 12.63 6.24
N LEU A 269 -16.15 13.89 6.65
CA LEU A 269 -15.29 14.35 7.74
C LEU A 269 -15.63 13.68 9.08
N ALA A 270 -16.91 13.51 9.38
CA ALA A 270 -17.36 12.81 10.59
C ALA A 270 -16.91 11.34 10.59
N ALA A 271 -17.01 10.67 9.44
CA ALA A 271 -16.54 9.30 9.28
C ALA A 271 -15.00 9.19 9.40
N ILE A 272 -14.22 10.15 8.88
CA ILE A 272 -12.77 10.19 9.09
C ILE A 272 -12.46 10.33 10.59
N VAL A 273 -13.08 11.29 11.28
CA VAL A 273 -12.89 11.48 12.72
C VAL A 273 -13.19 10.19 13.48
N PHE A 274 -14.36 9.59 13.24
CA PHE A 274 -14.75 8.33 13.86
C PHE A 274 -13.72 7.21 13.55
N GLY A 275 -13.30 7.08 12.30
CA GLY A 275 -12.28 6.11 11.87
C GLY A 275 -10.93 6.28 12.57
N MET A 276 -10.51 7.52 12.84
CA MET A 276 -9.27 7.78 13.61
C MET A 276 -9.38 7.31 15.05
N PHE A 277 -10.54 7.45 15.70
CA PHE A 277 -10.77 6.91 17.04
C PHE A 277 -10.81 5.39 17.04
N VAL A 278 -11.46 4.76 16.05
CA VAL A 278 -11.48 3.30 15.89
C VAL A 278 -10.06 2.75 15.64
N LYS A 279 -9.28 3.41 14.79
CA LYS A 279 -7.88 3.04 14.55
C LYS A 279 -7.01 3.27 15.78
N GLY A 280 -7.22 4.37 16.51
CA GLY A 280 -6.53 4.67 17.76
C GLY A 280 -6.82 3.65 18.86
N SER A 281 -8.04 3.14 18.98
CA SER A 281 -8.38 2.06 19.92
C SER A 281 -7.75 0.73 19.51
N GLY A 282 -7.63 0.46 18.21
CA GLY A 282 -6.82 -0.62 17.67
C GLY A 282 -5.35 -0.50 18.08
N GLU A 283 -4.73 0.67 17.87
CA GLU A 283 -3.35 0.92 18.29
C GLU A 283 -3.16 0.71 19.80
N LEU A 284 -4.07 1.24 20.63
CA LEU A 284 -4.07 0.98 22.08
C LEU A 284 -4.07 -0.51 22.40
N ALA A 285 -4.98 -1.28 21.78
CA ALA A 285 -5.03 -2.72 21.98
C ALA A 285 -3.71 -3.41 21.57
N GLY A 286 -3.09 -2.97 20.47
CA GLY A 286 -1.78 -3.49 20.05
C GLY A 286 -0.66 -3.15 21.01
N TYR A 287 -0.61 -1.91 21.52
CA TYR A 287 0.33 -1.54 22.57
C TYR A 287 0.08 -2.30 23.87
N ALA A 288 -1.16 -2.68 24.17
CA ALA A 288 -1.51 -3.51 25.32
C ALA A 288 -1.23 -5.02 25.11
N GLY A 289 -0.92 -5.47 23.89
CA GLY A 289 -0.64 -6.88 23.58
C GLY A 289 -1.86 -7.68 23.14
N GLY A 290 -2.81 -7.03 22.47
CA GLY A 290 -4.02 -7.64 21.93
C GLY A 290 -3.74 -8.73 20.86
N PRO A 291 -4.77 -9.50 20.48
CA PRO A 291 -4.61 -10.71 19.68
C PRO A 291 -4.29 -10.41 18.21
N THR A 292 -3.04 -10.64 17.79
CA THR A 292 -2.57 -10.32 16.43
C THR A 292 -2.97 -11.34 15.38
N GLU A 293 -2.98 -12.64 15.69
CA GLU A 293 -3.18 -13.69 14.67
C GLU A 293 -4.54 -13.59 13.97
N LYS A 294 -5.62 -13.33 14.75
CA LYS A 294 -6.95 -13.11 14.18
C LYS A 294 -6.95 -11.84 13.30
N GLY A 295 -6.31 -10.77 13.78
CA GLY A 295 -6.15 -9.53 13.03
C GLY A 295 -5.43 -9.73 11.70
N GLU A 296 -4.34 -10.51 11.68
CA GLU A 296 -3.60 -10.83 10.45
C GLU A 296 -4.47 -11.60 9.45
N ARG A 297 -5.24 -12.60 9.91
CA ARG A 297 -6.19 -13.33 9.04
C ARG A 297 -7.29 -12.43 8.48
N ASP A 298 -7.77 -11.48 9.26
CA ASP A 298 -8.79 -10.54 8.81
C ASP A 298 -8.24 -9.55 7.79
N MET A 299 -7.07 -8.96 8.11
CA MET A 299 -6.38 -8.04 7.21
C MET A 299 -6.02 -8.71 5.90
N TRP A 300 -5.57 -9.97 5.93
CA TRP A 300 -5.29 -10.75 4.72
C TRP A 300 -6.51 -10.82 3.79
N LYS A 301 -7.72 -11.05 4.33
CA LYS A 301 -8.95 -11.10 3.51
C LYS A 301 -9.24 -9.76 2.85
N TYR A 302 -9.03 -8.68 3.59
CA TYR A 302 -9.24 -7.32 3.09
C TYR A 302 -8.21 -6.92 2.05
N GLU A 303 -6.95 -7.31 2.22
CA GLU A 303 -5.87 -7.03 1.27
C GLU A 303 -5.96 -7.90 0.01
N MET A 304 -6.28 -9.19 0.14
CA MET A 304 -6.39 -10.10 -1.01
C MET A 304 -7.67 -9.82 -1.81
N HIS A 305 -8.81 -9.68 -1.14
CA HIS A 305 -10.14 -9.64 -1.77
C HIS A 305 -10.89 -8.32 -1.51
N LYS A 306 -10.19 -7.17 -1.54
CA LYS A 306 -10.78 -5.86 -1.19
C LYS A 306 -12.07 -5.54 -1.96
N LEU A 307 -12.18 -5.99 -3.21
CA LEU A 307 -13.36 -5.78 -4.05
C LEU A 307 -14.65 -6.38 -3.47
N ALA A 308 -14.57 -7.47 -2.69
CA ALA A 308 -15.73 -8.05 -2.01
C ALA A 308 -16.31 -7.14 -0.91
N TYR A 309 -15.58 -6.10 -0.52
CA TYR A 309 -15.91 -5.17 0.57
C TYR A 309 -16.03 -3.72 0.10
N ALA A 310 -15.96 -3.46 -1.21
CA ALA A 310 -15.92 -2.12 -1.81
C ALA A 310 -17.25 -1.33 -1.71
N GLY A 311 -18.29 -1.90 -1.09
CA GLY A 311 -19.64 -1.32 -1.03
C GLY A 311 -20.41 -1.52 -2.34
N PRO A 312 -21.65 -1.00 -2.45
CA PRO A 312 -22.39 -1.05 -3.70
C PRO A 312 -21.57 -0.39 -4.82
N GLY A 313 -21.39 -1.11 -5.93
CA GLY A 313 -20.81 -0.58 -7.16
C GLY A 313 -21.64 0.57 -7.73
N PRO A 314 -21.15 1.28 -8.76
CA PRO A 314 -21.92 2.34 -9.39
C PRO A 314 -23.30 1.80 -9.82
N SER A 315 -24.35 2.43 -9.30
CA SER A 315 -25.71 2.36 -9.85
C SER A 315 -25.74 3.00 -11.23
#